data_AF-A0A370I543-F1
#
_entry.id   AF-A0A370I543-F1
#
_cell.length_a   1.000
_cell.length_b   1.000
_cell.length_c   1.000
_cell.angle_alpha   90.00
_cell.angle_beta   90.00
_cell.angle_gamma   90.00
#
_symmetry.space_group_name_H-M   'P 1'
#
loop_
_entity.id
_entity.type
_entity.pdbx_description
1 polymer ?
#
loop_
_entity_poly.entity_id
_entity_poly.type
_entity_poly.pdbx_seq_one_letter_code
_entity_poly.pdbx_strand_id
1 'polypeptide(L)'
;MKGRRLAISPNPLVSDMAMRLRRALDDEYAPLPDLGRLPPLMMVRDKAPAAQRENAQARYDAYFGVRRTRDRNALAHGILIGSHGILDNLRSTRSNLSSTQWRALTSGIHSTLSLLFPAEGYAPCRYSPLPHSRSAPDPDRRWRLGHRAFFVLTQCVIIGLRGFLDAAERAAWHDAVTALDYGTTMLASSEACLRFTADFPPHDYRRTVRPAMPTEFTGLASADHACLVALLRAVGPLLHAMPAEFVAHGEALSATLHSVYLAHQGICARFDGDHNPSLRMAQHSALPATTALVRLARSRCRLLEP
;
A
#
# COMPACT_ATOMS: atom_id res chain seq x y z
N MET A 1 -43.98 -17.79 -27.05
CA MET A 1 -43.43 -17.07 -25.89
C MET A 1 -41.93 -16.90 -26.08
N LYS A 2 -41.46 -15.73 -26.52
CA LYS A 2 -40.03 -15.41 -26.66
C LYS A 2 -39.58 -14.67 -25.41
N GLY A 3 -38.64 -15.27 -24.66
CA GLY A 3 -38.14 -14.74 -23.40
C GLY A 3 -37.39 -13.43 -23.57
N ARG A 4 -37.84 -12.38 -22.87
CA ARG A 4 -37.10 -11.13 -22.67
C ARG A 4 -35.82 -11.44 -21.88
N ARG A 5 -34.65 -11.27 -22.51
CA ARG A 5 -33.40 -11.11 -21.77
C ARG A 5 -33.43 -9.73 -21.11
N LEU A 6 -33.50 -9.71 -19.79
CA LEU A 6 -33.25 -8.51 -18.99
C LEU A 6 -31.80 -8.10 -19.22
N ALA A 7 -31.58 -7.05 -20.00
CA ALA A 7 -30.30 -6.35 -20.05
C ALA A 7 -30.11 -5.67 -18.69
N ILE A 8 -29.26 -6.26 -17.85
CA ILE A 8 -28.78 -5.60 -16.64
C ILE A 8 -27.85 -4.49 -17.10
N SER A 9 -28.35 -3.25 -17.08
CA SER A 9 -27.52 -2.07 -17.28
C SER A 9 -26.45 -2.03 -16.19
N PRO A 10 -25.16 -1.82 -16.52
CA PRO A 10 -24.15 -1.58 -15.50
C PRO A 10 -24.56 -0.35 -14.69
N ASN A 11 -24.40 -0.43 -13.37
CA ASN A 11 -24.69 0.68 -12.47
C ASN A 11 -23.86 1.90 -12.91
N PRO A 12 -24.47 3.04 -13.27
CA PRO A 12 -23.76 4.19 -13.84
C PRO A 12 -22.64 4.72 -12.94
N LEU A 13 -22.73 4.52 -11.62
CA LEU A 13 -21.71 4.88 -10.63
C LEU A 13 -20.38 4.12 -10.78
N VAL A 14 -20.42 2.82 -11.08
CA VAL A 14 -19.21 1.98 -11.23
C VAL A 14 -18.50 2.26 -12.56
N SER A 15 -19.29 2.57 -13.60
CA SER A 15 -18.78 2.96 -14.91
C SER A 15 -18.09 4.33 -14.88
N ASP A 16 -18.65 5.28 -14.13
CA ASP A 16 -18.07 6.63 -13.98
C ASP A 16 -16.82 6.61 -13.10
N MET A 17 -16.79 5.86 -12.00
CA MET A 17 -15.57 5.70 -11.19
C MET A 17 -14.44 5.01 -11.96
N ALA A 18 -14.73 3.96 -12.72
CA ALA A 18 -13.72 3.31 -13.57
C ALA A 18 -13.27 4.21 -14.74
N MET A 19 -14.16 5.05 -15.29
CA MET A 19 -13.79 6.07 -16.27
C MET A 19 -12.95 7.19 -15.65
N ARG A 20 -13.21 7.59 -14.40
CA ARG A 20 -12.46 8.62 -13.68
C ARG A 20 -11.13 8.11 -13.16
N LEU A 21 -11.02 6.85 -12.76
CA LEU A 21 -9.76 6.19 -12.46
C LEU A 21 -8.97 5.88 -13.73
N ARG A 22 -9.64 5.57 -14.84
CA ARG A 22 -9.00 5.60 -16.18
C ARG A 22 -8.52 7.01 -16.51
N ARG A 23 -9.30 8.06 -16.28
CA ARG A 23 -8.81 9.45 -16.41
C ARG A 23 -7.68 9.77 -15.44
N ALA A 24 -7.66 9.29 -14.20
CA ALA A 24 -6.53 9.48 -13.29
C ALA A 24 -5.28 8.68 -13.68
N LEU A 25 -5.46 7.61 -14.48
CA LEU A 25 -4.39 6.83 -15.11
C LEU A 25 -4.00 7.39 -16.49
N ASP A 26 -4.90 8.08 -17.17
CA ASP A 26 -4.75 8.70 -18.51
C ASP A 26 -4.27 10.17 -18.41
N ASP A 27 -4.60 10.88 -17.32
CA ASP A 27 -4.05 12.16 -16.87
C ASP A 27 -2.68 11.87 -16.22
N GLU A 28 -1.76 11.52 -17.11
CA GLU A 28 -0.32 11.46 -16.91
C GLU A 28 0.15 12.66 -16.10
N TYR A 29 0.40 12.49 -14.80
CA TYR A 29 0.89 13.56 -13.92
C TYR A 29 0.30 14.93 -14.29
N ALA A 30 -1.02 15.10 -14.12
CA ALA A 30 -1.49 16.43 -13.76
C ALA A 30 -0.49 16.92 -12.67
N PRO A 31 0.19 18.07 -12.89
CA PRO A 31 1.14 18.56 -11.90
C PRO A 31 0.41 18.51 -10.57
N LEU A 32 1.03 17.87 -9.57
CA LEU A 32 0.47 17.78 -8.21
C LEU A 32 -0.21 19.11 -7.93
N PRO A 33 -1.51 19.16 -7.54
CA PRO A 33 -2.21 20.43 -7.32
C PRO A 33 -1.27 21.34 -6.54
N ASP A 34 -0.97 22.54 -7.08
CA ASP A 34 0.18 23.39 -6.71
C ASP A 34 0.54 23.25 -5.22
N LEU A 35 1.43 22.29 -4.93
CA LEU A 35 1.83 21.98 -3.56
C LEU A 35 2.68 23.12 -2.99
N GLY A 36 3.03 24.12 -3.81
CA GLY A 36 3.68 25.36 -3.40
C GLY A 36 2.78 26.26 -2.56
N ARG A 37 1.46 26.05 -2.56
CA ARG A 37 0.52 26.75 -1.65
C ARG A 37 0.29 26.03 -0.32
N LEU A 38 0.74 24.79 -0.17
CA LEU A 38 0.80 24.13 1.13
C LEU A 38 2.02 24.70 1.88
N PRO A 39 1.87 25.10 3.16
CA PRO A 39 2.99 25.64 3.92
C PRO A 39 4.18 24.67 3.85
N PRO A 40 5.40 25.18 3.61
CA PRO A 40 6.56 24.33 3.42
C PRO A 40 6.72 23.44 4.64
N LEU A 41 6.88 22.16 4.37
CA LEU A 41 7.16 21.13 5.35
C LEU A 41 8.19 21.63 6.38
N MET A 42 7.82 21.62 7.66
CA MET A 42 8.77 21.15 8.69
C MET A 42 8.96 19.65 8.45
N MET A 43 9.67 19.30 7.37
CA MET A 43 10.36 18.04 7.32
C MET A 43 11.33 18.06 8.50
N VAL A 44 11.47 16.94 9.20
CA VAL A 44 12.82 16.61 9.66
C VAL A 44 13.66 16.67 8.39
N ARG A 45 14.38 17.78 8.18
CA ARG A 45 15.13 18.06 6.96
C ARG A 45 16.01 16.84 6.67
N ASP A 46 15.57 15.97 5.78
CA ASP A 46 16.49 15.20 4.98
C ASP A 46 17.17 16.22 4.08
N LYS A 47 18.29 16.75 4.56
CA LYS A 47 19.19 17.62 3.79
C LYS A 47 19.88 16.88 2.62
N ALA A 48 19.45 15.66 2.31
CA ALA A 48 20.03 14.85 1.26
C ALA A 48 19.71 15.47 -0.12
N PRO A 49 20.73 15.77 -0.95
CA PRO A 49 20.54 16.25 -2.31
C PRO A 49 19.65 15.33 -3.15
N ALA A 50 18.99 15.86 -4.18
CA ALA A 50 18.11 15.08 -5.07
C ALA A 50 18.80 13.82 -5.64
N ALA A 51 20.05 13.95 -6.09
CA ALA A 51 20.86 12.85 -6.57
C ALA A 51 21.09 11.73 -5.52
N GLN A 52 21.20 12.08 -4.24
CA GLN A 52 21.35 11.08 -3.17
C GLN A 52 20.06 10.29 -2.97
N ARG A 53 18.90 10.94 -3.09
CA ARG A 53 17.58 10.27 -3.01
C ARG A 53 17.35 9.35 -4.22
N GLU A 54 17.70 9.79 -5.41
CA GLU A 54 17.62 8.98 -6.64
C GLU A 54 18.52 7.75 -6.56
N ASN A 55 19.76 7.91 -6.09
CA ASN A 55 20.67 6.78 -5.87
C ASN A 55 20.13 5.80 -4.82
N ALA A 56 19.53 6.29 -3.73
CA ALA A 56 18.91 5.45 -2.72
C ALA A 56 17.69 4.69 -3.29
N GLN A 57 16.85 5.34 -4.09
CA GLN A 57 15.74 4.72 -4.81
C GLN A 57 16.23 3.63 -5.77
N ALA A 58 17.25 3.91 -6.57
CA ALA A 58 17.79 2.97 -7.55
C ALA A 58 18.35 1.72 -6.89
N ARG A 59 19.08 1.85 -5.76
CA ARG A 59 19.56 0.71 -4.97
C ARG A 59 18.41 -0.11 -4.40
N TYR A 60 17.36 0.57 -3.92
CA TYR A 60 16.17 -0.08 -3.37
C TYR A 60 15.41 -0.88 -4.43
N ASP A 61 15.21 -0.28 -5.62
CA ASP A 61 14.56 -0.93 -6.76
C ASP A 61 15.40 -2.11 -7.28
N ALA A 62 16.71 -1.93 -7.44
CA ALA A 62 17.63 -2.97 -7.90
C ALA A 62 17.60 -4.20 -6.97
N TYR A 63 17.62 -3.99 -5.65
CA TYR A 63 17.53 -5.09 -4.68
C TYR A 63 16.25 -5.90 -4.87
N PHE A 64 15.09 -5.26 -5.06
CA PHE A 64 13.84 -6.00 -5.27
C PHE A 64 13.59 -6.43 -6.72
N GLY A 65 14.44 -6.05 -7.67
CA GLY A 65 14.19 -6.27 -9.10
C GLY A 65 12.98 -5.50 -9.59
N VAL A 66 12.76 -4.29 -9.08
CA VAL A 66 11.67 -3.40 -9.49
C VAL A 66 12.12 -2.60 -10.70
N ARG A 67 11.28 -2.59 -11.73
CA ARG A 67 11.44 -1.70 -12.88
C ARG A 67 10.30 -0.70 -12.88
N ARG A 68 10.64 0.58 -12.72
CA ARG A 68 9.68 1.69 -12.86
C ARG A 68 9.36 1.91 -14.34
N THR A 69 8.11 2.19 -14.65
CA THR A 69 7.61 2.38 -16.02
C THR A 69 6.43 3.33 -16.02
N ARG A 70 6.16 3.95 -17.17
CA ARG A 70 4.97 4.77 -17.44
C ARG A 70 3.86 3.99 -18.16
N ASP A 71 4.08 2.71 -18.44
CA ASP A 71 3.08 1.87 -19.08
C ASP A 71 1.83 1.73 -18.19
N ARG A 72 0.68 2.18 -18.72
CA ARG A 72 -0.64 2.09 -18.07
C ARG A 72 -1.04 0.67 -17.66
N ASN A 73 -0.54 -0.35 -18.36
CA ASN A 73 -0.82 -1.74 -18.05
C ASN A 73 0.10 -2.31 -16.95
N ALA A 74 1.13 -1.57 -16.55
CA ALA A 74 2.10 -2.04 -15.56
C ALA A 74 1.49 -2.27 -14.18
N LEU A 75 0.44 -1.51 -13.80
CA LEU A 75 -0.27 -1.74 -12.55
C LEU A 75 -1.01 -3.08 -12.58
N ALA A 76 -1.72 -3.38 -13.67
CA ALA A 76 -2.42 -4.65 -13.87
C ALA A 76 -1.44 -5.83 -13.87
N HIS A 77 -0.33 -5.72 -14.60
CA HIS A 77 0.72 -6.73 -14.60
C HIS A 77 1.37 -6.87 -13.22
N GLY A 78 1.66 -5.76 -12.55
CA GLY A 78 2.27 -5.73 -11.23
C GLY A 78 1.41 -6.44 -10.19
N ILE A 79 0.10 -6.16 -10.17
CA ILE A 79 -0.82 -6.81 -9.22
C ILE A 79 -0.94 -8.30 -9.54
N LEU A 80 -1.04 -8.70 -10.80
CA LEU A 80 -1.12 -10.11 -11.18
C LEU A 80 0.17 -10.87 -10.84
N ILE A 81 1.34 -10.32 -11.17
CA ILE A 81 2.65 -10.93 -10.87
C ILE A 81 2.86 -11.03 -9.36
N GLY A 82 2.58 -9.97 -8.60
CA GLY A 82 2.70 -9.97 -7.14
C GLY A 82 1.77 -11.00 -6.50
N SER A 83 0.51 -11.03 -6.93
CA SER A 83 -0.51 -11.99 -6.46
C SER A 83 -0.12 -13.43 -6.76
N HIS A 84 0.28 -13.68 -8.00
CA HIS A 84 0.73 -15.00 -8.43
C HIS A 84 1.94 -15.46 -7.62
N GLY A 85 2.93 -14.58 -7.41
CA GLY A 85 4.12 -14.89 -6.62
C GLY A 85 3.78 -15.25 -5.17
N ILE A 86 2.87 -14.52 -4.53
CA ILE A 86 2.40 -14.86 -3.18
C ILE A 86 1.65 -16.19 -3.17
N LEU A 87 0.71 -16.40 -4.09
CA LEU A 87 -0.07 -17.64 -4.19
C LEU A 87 0.80 -18.87 -4.42
N ASP A 88 1.74 -18.80 -5.36
CA ASP A 88 2.71 -19.85 -5.65
C ASP A 88 3.56 -20.18 -4.42
N ASN A 89 4.02 -19.14 -3.72
CA ASN A 89 4.79 -19.31 -2.50
C ASN A 89 3.96 -19.94 -1.37
N LEU A 90 2.69 -19.55 -1.19
CA LEU A 90 1.80 -20.12 -0.18
C LEU A 90 1.38 -21.56 -0.50
N ARG A 91 1.25 -21.91 -1.78
CA ARG A 91 0.99 -23.30 -2.21
C ARG A 91 2.16 -24.23 -1.88
N SER A 92 3.38 -23.71 -1.95
CA SER A 92 4.61 -24.49 -1.74
C SER A 92 5.11 -24.47 -0.31
N THR A 93 4.79 -23.43 0.48
CA THR A 93 5.38 -23.22 1.81
C THR A 93 4.36 -22.77 2.85
N ARG A 94 4.60 -23.12 4.12
CA ARG A 94 3.72 -22.79 5.24
C ARG A 94 3.56 -21.29 5.42
N SER A 95 2.45 -20.88 6.03
CA SER A 95 2.25 -19.49 6.44
C SER A 95 1.45 -19.40 7.75
N ASN A 96 1.78 -18.38 8.56
CA ASN A 96 1.07 -18.03 9.79
C ASN A 96 0.02 -16.92 9.57
N LEU A 97 -0.29 -16.57 8.31
CA LEU A 97 -1.38 -15.65 8.04
C LEU A 97 -2.70 -16.22 8.58
N SER A 98 -3.48 -15.40 9.28
CA SER A 98 -4.83 -15.77 9.66
C SER A 98 -5.78 -15.73 8.46
N SER A 99 -6.92 -16.41 8.55
CA SER A 99 -7.96 -16.34 7.51
C SER A 99 -8.42 -14.91 7.23
N THR A 100 -8.42 -14.03 8.25
CA THR A 100 -8.76 -12.61 8.09
C THR A 100 -7.70 -11.85 7.30
N GLN A 101 -6.41 -12.07 7.60
CA GLN A 101 -5.31 -11.44 6.87
C GLN A 101 -5.24 -11.94 5.42
N TRP A 102 -5.46 -13.24 5.22
CA TRP A 102 -5.55 -13.82 3.88
C TRP A 102 -6.68 -13.20 3.07
N ARG A 103 -7.89 -13.10 3.66
CA ARG A 103 -9.01 -12.42 3.03
C ARG A 103 -8.65 -10.99 2.64
N ALA A 104 -8.12 -10.19 3.57
CA ALA A 104 -7.72 -8.81 3.29
C ALA A 104 -6.80 -8.73 2.07
N LEU A 105 -5.73 -9.54 2.03
CA LEU A 105 -4.80 -9.57 0.91
C LEU A 105 -5.49 -9.92 -0.43
N THR A 106 -6.34 -10.95 -0.45
CA THR A 106 -7.08 -11.34 -1.65
C THR A 106 -8.16 -10.34 -2.07
N SER A 107 -8.80 -9.66 -1.11
CA SER A 107 -9.76 -8.58 -1.36
C SER A 107 -9.07 -7.41 -2.06
N GLY A 108 -7.83 -7.08 -1.68
CA GLY A 108 -7.05 -6.04 -2.35
C GLY A 108 -6.80 -6.31 -3.83
N ILE A 109 -6.40 -7.56 -4.12
CA ILE A 109 -6.15 -8.04 -5.48
C ILE A 109 -7.43 -7.96 -6.31
N HIS A 110 -8.52 -8.54 -5.80
CA HIS A 110 -9.79 -8.57 -6.50
C HIS A 110 -10.35 -7.17 -6.75
N SER A 111 -10.32 -6.29 -5.74
CA SER A 111 -10.82 -4.91 -5.87
C SER A 111 -10.02 -4.14 -6.92
N THR A 112 -8.70 -4.34 -6.99
CA THR A 112 -7.85 -3.71 -8.02
C THR A 112 -8.17 -4.25 -9.41
N LEU A 113 -8.38 -5.56 -9.57
CA LEU A 113 -8.76 -6.13 -10.87
C LEU A 113 -10.14 -5.65 -11.32
N SER A 114 -11.12 -5.63 -10.42
CA SER A 114 -12.47 -5.11 -10.70
C SER A 114 -12.43 -3.64 -11.12
N LEU A 115 -11.54 -2.85 -10.51
CA LEU A 115 -11.33 -1.46 -10.88
C LEU A 115 -10.75 -1.31 -12.29
N LEU A 116 -9.76 -2.12 -12.65
CA LEU A 116 -9.08 -2.05 -13.95
C LEU A 116 -9.95 -2.64 -15.09
N PHE A 117 -10.74 -3.67 -14.78
CA PHE A 117 -11.52 -4.45 -15.73
C PHE A 117 -13.03 -4.50 -15.37
N PRO A 118 -13.71 -3.34 -15.31
CA PRO A 118 -15.11 -3.24 -14.87
C PRO A 118 -16.11 -3.97 -15.79
N ALA A 119 -15.78 -4.11 -17.08
CA ALA A 119 -16.66 -4.70 -18.09
C ALA A 119 -16.77 -6.23 -17.98
N GLU A 120 -15.91 -6.89 -17.21
CA GLU A 120 -15.88 -8.36 -17.14
C GLU A 120 -16.88 -8.95 -16.14
N GLY A 121 -17.67 -8.11 -15.44
CA GLY A 121 -18.72 -8.61 -14.54
C GLY A 121 -18.17 -9.54 -13.46
N TYR A 122 -16.97 -9.22 -12.94
CA TYR A 122 -16.31 -10.00 -11.91
C TYR A 122 -17.26 -10.19 -10.71
N ALA A 123 -17.80 -11.41 -10.57
CA ALA A 123 -18.53 -11.80 -9.39
C ALA A 123 -17.58 -11.77 -8.18
N PRO A 124 -18.09 -11.49 -6.96
CA PRO A 124 -17.30 -11.58 -5.74
C PRO A 124 -16.60 -12.93 -5.70
N CYS A 125 -15.28 -12.94 -5.78
CA CYS A 125 -14.53 -14.19 -5.76
C CYS A 125 -14.81 -14.87 -4.41
N ARG A 126 -15.35 -16.09 -4.44
CA ARG A 126 -15.36 -16.94 -3.23
C ARG A 126 -13.91 -17.10 -2.81
N TYR A 127 -13.54 -16.50 -1.67
CA TYR A 127 -12.17 -16.54 -1.20
C TYR A 127 -11.75 -17.99 -1.03
N SER A 128 -10.76 -18.41 -1.81
CA SER A 128 -10.17 -19.74 -1.61
C SER A 128 -9.55 -19.77 -0.22
N PRO A 129 -9.67 -20.88 0.53
CA PRO A 129 -9.00 -21.00 1.81
C PRO A 129 -7.50 -20.78 1.64
N LEU A 130 -6.84 -20.31 2.70
CA LEU A 130 -5.38 -20.17 2.69
C LEU A 130 -4.76 -21.52 2.28
N PRO A 131 -3.84 -21.56 1.30
CA PRO A 131 -3.17 -22.80 0.95
C PRO A 131 -2.41 -23.38 2.15
N HIS A 132 -2.50 -24.69 2.35
CA HIS A 132 -1.82 -25.36 3.45
C HIS A 132 -0.63 -26.14 2.90
N SER A 133 0.58 -25.69 3.21
CA SER A 133 1.82 -26.44 3.03
C SER A 133 2.55 -26.56 4.36
N ARG A 134 3.36 -27.61 4.51
CA ARG A 134 4.19 -27.85 5.70
C ARG A 134 5.64 -27.41 5.53
N SER A 135 6.08 -27.17 4.30
CA SER A 135 7.48 -26.82 4.01
C SER A 135 7.82 -25.44 4.55
N ALA A 136 9.01 -25.29 5.11
CA ALA A 136 9.50 -23.98 5.54
C ALA A 136 9.69 -23.04 4.34
N PRO A 137 9.41 -21.73 4.48
CA PRO A 137 9.70 -20.77 3.43
C PRO A 137 11.19 -20.53 3.28
N ASP A 138 11.62 -20.28 2.04
CA ASP A 138 12.84 -19.53 1.78
C ASP A 138 12.63 -18.07 2.25
N PRO A 139 13.40 -17.61 3.25
CA PRO A 139 13.23 -16.29 3.85
C PRO A 139 13.56 -15.14 2.88
N ASP A 140 14.55 -15.28 2.00
CA ASP A 140 14.91 -14.25 1.02
C ASP A 140 13.82 -14.13 -0.04
N ARG A 141 13.35 -15.27 -0.57
CA ARG A 141 12.23 -15.30 -1.52
C ARG A 141 10.96 -14.70 -0.91
N ARG A 142 10.61 -15.08 0.33
CA ARG A 142 9.44 -14.55 1.06
C ARG A 142 9.55 -13.03 1.23
N TRP A 143 10.72 -12.56 1.66
CA TRP A 143 11.01 -11.14 1.85
C TRP A 143 10.84 -10.34 0.55
N ARG A 144 11.44 -10.80 -0.56
CA ARG A 144 11.36 -10.09 -1.84
C ARG A 144 9.96 -10.10 -2.44
N LEU A 145 9.26 -11.24 -2.40
CA LEU A 145 7.89 -11.34 -2.90
C LEU A 145 6.95 -10.41 -2.15
N GLY A 146 7.04 -10.41 -0.82
CA GLY A 146 6.21 -9.54 0.02
C GLY A 146 6.45 -8.06 -0.27
N HIS A 147 7.70 -7.62 -0.42
CA HIS A 147 8.00 -6.23 -0.76
C HIS A 147 7.51 -5.84 -2.16
N ARG A 148 7.68 -6.71 -3.16
CA ARG A 148 7.16 -6.46 -4.52
C ARG A 148 5.65 -6.24 -4.51
N ALA A 149 4.91 -7.09 -3.80
CA ALA A 149 3.46 -6.91 -3.64
C ALA A 149 3.12 -5.64 -2.84
N PHE A 150 3.87 -5.33 -1.79
CA PHE A 150 3.70 -4.10 -1.00
C PHE A 150 3.87 -2.83 -1.85
N PHE A 151 4.79 -2.80 -2.81
CA PHE A 151 4.96 -1.65 -3.71
C PHE A 151 3.73 -1.43 -4.60
N VAL A 152 3.20 -2.51 -5.18
CA VAL A 152 1.98 -2.43 -5.99
C VAL A 152 0.80 -1.98 -5.14
N LEU A 153 0.64 -2.55 -3.94
CA LEU A 153 -0.42 -2.15 -3.01
C LEU A 153 -0.29 -0.67 -2.59
N THR A 154 0.93 -0.18 -2.40
CA THR A 154 1.19 1.24 -2.11
C THR A 154 0.70 2.15 -3.26
N GLN A 155 0.95 1.75 -4.51
CA GLN A 155 0.41 2.46 -5.68
C GLN A 155 -1.13 2.43 -5.71
N CYS A 156 -1.75 1.29 -5.37
CA CYS A 156 -3.19 1.21 -5.27
C CYS A 156 -3.76 2.12 -4.17
N VAL A 157 -3.10 2.24 -3.01
CA VAL A 157 -3.49 3.22 -1.96
C VAL A 157 -3.40 4.64 -2.51
N ILE A 158 -2.29 5.01 -3.17
CA ILE A 158 -2.10 6.33 -3.80
C ILE A 158 -3.25 6.65 -4.76
N ILE A 159 -3.63 5.68 -5.59
CA ILE A 159 -4.74 5.80 -6.55
C ILE A 159 -6.07 6.06 -5.82
N GLY A 160 -6.37 5.30 -4.77
CA GLY A 160 -7.59 5.51 -3.97
C GLY A 160 -7.64 6.89 -3.31
N LEU A 161 -6.53 7.32 -2.69
CA LEU A 161 -6.45 8.62 -2.04
C LEU A 161 -6.57 9.78 -3.05
N ARG A 162 -5.96 9.67 -4.24
CA ARG A 162 -6.14 10.67 -5.31
C ARG A 162 -7.60 10.72 -5.79
N GLY A 163 -8.20 9.56 -6.05
CA GLY A 163 -9.60 9.49 -6.44
C GLY A 163 -10.53 10.12 -5.39
N PHE A 164 -10.23 9.95 -4.10
CA PHE A 164 -10.93 10.63 -3.01
C PHE A 164 -10.79 12.15 -3.10
N LEU A 165 -9.56 12.66 -3.20
CA LEU A 165 -9.30 14.11 -3.31
C LEU A 165 -10.06 14.72 -4.49
N ASP A 166 -9.90 14.13 -5.68
CA ASP A 166 -10.53 14.63 -6.90
C ASP A 166 -12.06 14.67 -6.80
N ALA A 167 -12.66 13.62 -6.22
CA ALA A 167 -14.11 13.56 -6.05
C ALA A 167 -14.63 14.51 -4.96
N ALA A 168 -13.90 14.64 -3.85
CA ALA A 168 -14.23 15.56 -2.76
C ALA A 168 -14.16 17.03 -3.21
N GLU A 169 -13.16 17.41 -4.02
CA GLU A 169 -13.05 18.75 -4.61
C GLU A 169 -14.28 19.13 -5.46
N ARG A 170 -14.94 18.14 -6.07
CA ARG A 170 -16.18 18.33 -6.84
C ARG A 170 -17.46 18.13 -6.01
N ALA A 171 -17.33 17.99 -4.68
CA ALA A 171 -18.41 17.63 -3.75
C ALA A 171 -19.19 16.35 -4.13
N ALA A 172 -18.55 15.44 -4.89
CA ALA A 172 -19.12 14.16 -5.29
C ALA A 172 -18.88 13.11 -4.19
N TRP A 173 -19.48 13.31 -3.01
CA TRP A 173 -19.12 12.57 -1.80
C TRP A 173 -19.31 11.05 -1.88
N HIS A 174 -20.32 10.57 -2.62
CA HIS A 174 -20.50 9.13 -2.87
C HIS A 174 -19.32 8.51 -3.63
N ASP A 175 -18.81 9.22 -4.66
CA ASP A 175 -17.65 8.78 -5.41
C ASP A 175 -16.38 8.88 -4.54
N ALA A 176 -16.29 9.95 -3.74
CA ALA A 176 -15.19 10.17 -2.82
C ALA A 176 -15.07 9.02 -1.82
N VAL A 177 -16.16 8.65 -1.12
CA VAL A 177 -16.11 7.52 -0.16
C VAL A 177 -15.82 6.19 -0.84
N THR A 178 -16.29 5.98 -2.08
CA THR A 178 -15.96 4.75 -2.81
C THR A 178 -14.46 4.66 -3.09
N ALA A 179 -13.82 5.77 -3.49
CA ALA A 179 -12.38 5.83 -3.69
C ALA A 179 -11.59 5.72 -2.37
N LEU A 180 -12.10 6.33 -1.29
CA LEU A 180 -11.54 6.23 0.06
C LEU A 180 -11.57 4.79 0.57
N ASP A 181 -12.69 4.09 0.41
CA ASP A 181 -12.86 2.68 0.80
C ASP A 181 -11.95 1.75 -0.01
N TYR A 182 -11.76 2.04 -1.30
CA TYR A 182 -10.77 1.34 -2.10
C TYR A 182 -9.35 1.54 -1.51
N GLY A 183 -8.96 2.79 -1.23
CA GLY A 183 -7.68 3.10 -0.58
C GLY A 183 -7.51 2.39 0.78
N THR A 184 -8.54 2.41 1.62
CA THR A 184 -8.58 1.71 2.92
C THR A 184 -8.43 0.20 2.75
N THR A 185 -9.09 -0.39 1.76
CA THR A 185 -8.97 -1.83 1.45
C THR A 185 -7.54 -2.18 1.01
N MET A 186 -6.90 -1.34 0.21
CA MET A 186 -5.49 -1.53 -0.18
C MET A 186 -4.54 -1.39 1.01
N LEU A 187 -4.86 -0.48 1.94
CA LEU A 187 -4.08 -0.28 3.16
C LEU A 187 -4.17 -1.51 4.09
N ALA A 188 -5.37 -2.07 4.28
CA ALA A 188 -5.56 -3.33 5.00
C ALA A 188 -4.85 -4.51 4.31
N SER A 189 -4.88 -4.55 2.98
CA SER A 189 -4.13 -5.54 2.19
C SER A 189 -2.62 -5.40 2.39
N SER A 190 -2.12 -4.17 2.50
CA SER A 190 -0.71 -3.88 2.77
C SER A 190 -0.28 -4.36 4.16
N GLU A 191 -1.16 -4.26 5.18
CA GLU A 191 -0.91 -4.82 6.51
C GLU A 191 -0.71 -6.35 6.43
N ALA A 192 -1.62 -7.05 5.77
CA ALA A 192 -1.52 -8.50 5.56
C ALA A 192 -0.26 -8.87 4.77
N CYS A 193 0.09 -8.06 3.77
CA CYS A 193 1.32 -8.22 3.00
C CYS A 193 2.59 -8.05 3.85
N LEU A 194 2.62 -7.09 4.77
CA LEU A 194 3.74 -6.93 5.72
C LEU A 194 3.90 -8.18 6.58
N ARG A 195 2.80 -8.72 7.10
CA ARG A 195 2.83 -9.96 7.90
C ARG A 195 3.32 -11.15 7.10
N PHE A 196 2.86 -11.31 5.86
CA PHE A 196 3.38 -12.31 4.92
C PHE A 196 4.89 -12.15 4.68
N THR A 197 5.33 -10.92 4.46
CA THR A 197 6.73 -10.59 4.15
C THR A 197 7.67 -11.06 5.25
N ALA A 198 7.24 -10.98 6.51
CA ALA A 198 8.03 -11.35 7.68
C ALA A 198 7.72 -12.76 8.22
N ASP A 199 7.01 -13.58 7.45
CA ASP A 199 6.52 -14.88 7.88
C ASP A 199 7.59 -15.99 7.83
N PHE A 200 8.68 -15.78 8.57
CA PHE A 200 9.79 -16.72 8.74
C PHE A 200 10.54 -16.44 10.05
N PRO A 201 11.25 -17.41 10.65
CA PRO A 201 11.94 -17.23 11.92
C PRO A 201 12.93 -16.04 11.98
N PRO A 202 13.06 -15.33 13.12
CA PRO A 202 14.00 -14.21 13.25
C PRO A 202 15.46 -14.54 12.96
N HIS A 203 15.91 -15.76 13.23
CA HIS A 203 17.29 -16.16 12.94
C HIS A 203 17.59 -16.20 11.44
N ASP A 204 16.59 -16.51 10.61
CA ASP A 204 16.71 -16.51 9.15
C ASP A 204 16.82 -15.10 8.59
N TYR A 205 16.19 -14.12 9.24
CA TYR A 205 16.41 -12.71 8.92
C TYR A 205 17.89 -12.34 9.05
N ARG A 206 18.51 -12.67 10.19
CA ARG A 206 19.92 -12.33 10.46
C ARG A 206 20.90 -13.11 9.57
N ARG A 207 20.60 -14.36 9.26
CA ARG A 207 21.49 -15.25 8.50
C ARG A 207 21.38 -15.11 6.99
N THR A 208 20.19 -14.81 6.48
CA THR A 208 19.92 -14.87 5.04
C THR A 208 19.51 -13.51 4.50
N VAL A 209 18.49 -12.88 5.08
CA VAL A 209 17.89 -11.68 4.49
C VAL A 209 18.76 -10.44 4.72
N ARG A 210 19.13 -10.15 5.97
CA ARG A 210 19.90 -8.96 6.33
C ARG A 210 21.27 -8.90 5.65
N PRO A 211 22.05 -9.99 5.54
CA PRO A 211 23.33 -9.98 4.82
C PRO A 211 23.17 -9.74 3.32
N ALA A 212 22.05 -10.14 2.72
CA ALA A 212 21.77 -9.88 1.31
C ALA A 212 21.35 -8.42 1.05
N MET A 213 20.85 -7.70 2.05
CA MET A 213 20.45 -6.30 1.92
C MET A 213 21.64 -5.33 1.82
N PRO A 214 21.53 -4.26 1.01
CA PRO A 214 22.48 -3.15 1.03
C PRO A 214 22.66 -2.52 2.42
N THR A 215 23.81 -1.90 2.67
CA THR A 215 24.15 -1.29 3.97
C THR A 215 23.27 -0.10 4.34
N GLU A 216 22.86 0.73 3.38
CA GLU A 216 22.03 1.94 3.57
C GLU A 216 20.57 1.73 3.14
N PHE A 217 20.02 0.57 3.42
CA PHE A 217 18.71 0.19 2.91
C PHE A 217 17.56 0.85 3.70
N THR A 218 16.70 1.62 3.02
CA THR A 218 15.53 2.24 3.66
C THR A 218 14.34 2.37 2.72
N GLY A 219 13.16 1.94 3.20
CA GLY A 219 11.89 2.15 2.49
C GLY A 219 11.44 3.61 2.45
N LEU A 220 12.05 4.50 3.26
CA LEU A 220 11.76 5.94 3.23
C LEU A 220 12.32 6.63 1.98
N ALA A 221 13.29 6.02 1.29
CA ALA A 221 13.80 6.51 0.02
C ALA A 221 12.82 6.28 -1.14
N SER A 222 11.75 5.50 -0.92
CA SER A 222 10.74 5.24 -1.95
C SER A 222 9.97 6.51 -2.31
N ALA A 223 9.99 6.89 -3.60
CA ALA A 223 9.18 7.96 -4.17
C ALA A 223 7.68 7.74 -3.91
N ASP A 224 7.26 6.48 -3.90
CA ASP A 224 5.86 6.08 -3.67
C ASP A 224 5.47 6.37 -2.23
N HIS A 225 6.35 6.05 -1.28
CA HIS A 225 6.14 6.36 0.12
C HIS A 225 6.08 7.89 0.36
N ALA A 226 6.95 8.67 -0.30
CA ALA A 226 6.90 10.12 -0.23
C ALA A 226 5.58 10.68 -0.78
N CYS A 227 5.10 10.15 -1.92
CA CYS A 227 3.81 10.50 -2.50
C CYS A 227 2.64 10.15 -1.55
N LEU A 228 2.64 8.94 -0.98
CA LEU A 228 1.63 8.50 -0.02
C LEU A 228 1.55 9.46 1.18
N VAL A 229 2.69 9.85 1.78
CA VAL A 229 2.71 10.79 2.91
C VAL A 229 2.18 12.18 2.51
N ALA A 230 2.48 12.65 1.30
CA ALA A 230 1.94 13.90 0.80
C ALA A 230 0.41 13.84 0.65
N LEU A 231 -0.11 12.73 0.12
CA LEU A 231 -1.55 12.51 -0.04
C LEU A 231 -2.27 12.40 1.31
N LEU A 232 -1.72 11.67 2.28
CA LEU A 232 -2.31 11.60 3.62
C LEU A 232 -2.50 12.99 4.25
N ARG A 233 -1.55 13.91 4.03
CA ARG A 233 -1.67 15.31 4.48
C ARG A 233 -2.79 16.06 3.77
N ALA A 234 -2.94 15.86 2.46
CA ALA A 234 -4.00 16.51 1.68
C ALA A 234 -5.39 15.96 2.02
N VAL A 235 -5.47 14.67 2.34
CA VAL A 235 -6.72 13.98 2.69
C VAL A 235 -7.28 14.46 4.03
N GLY A 236 -6.42 14.68 5.04
CA GLY A 236 -6.82 15.05 6.40
C GLY A 236 -7.89 16.15 6.48
N PRO A 237 -7.65 17.36 5.94
CA PRO A 237 -8.64 18.45 5.97
C PRO A 237 -9.99 18.09 5.32
N LEU A 238 -9.98 17.26 4.27
CA LEU A 238 -11.20 16.86 3.57
C LEU A 238 -11.98 15.79 4.31
N LEU A 239 -11.34 14.97 5.16
CA LEU A 239 -12.05 14.08 6.08
C LEU A 239 -12.88 14.88 7.10
N HIS A 240 -12.41 16.07 7.50
CA HIS A 240 -13.14 16.94 8.44
C HIS A 240 -14.27 17.72 7.77
N ALA A 241 -14.13 18.01 6.48
CA ALA A 241 -15.17 18.65 5.68
C ALA A 241 -16.24 17.66 5.17
N MET A 242 -16.07 16.37 5.48
CA MET A 242 -16.95 15.30 5.02
C MET A 242 -18.35 15.40 5.65
N PRO A 243 -19.43 15.16 4.90
CA PRO A 243 -20.78 15.07 5.46
C PRO A 243 -20.89 14.00 6.55
N ALA A 244 -21.73 14.25 7.56
CA ALA A 244 -21.85 13.39 8.74
C ALA A 244 -22.16 11.92 8.40
N GLU A 245 -22.93 11.67 7.35
CA GLU A 245 -23.25 10.31 6.87
C GLU A 245 -22.05 9.50 6.38
N PHE A 246 -20.93 10.17 6.05
CA PHE A 246 -19.74 9.54 5.48
C PHE A 246 -18.55 9.46 6.45
N VAL A 247 -18.63 10.09 7.62
CA VAL A 247 -17.52 10.19 8.59
C VAL A 247 -16.91 8.83 8.96
N ALA A 248 -17.74 7.78 9.05
CA ALA A 248 -17.30 6.41 9.36
C ALA A 248 -16.24 5.88 8.37
N HIS A 249 -16.25 6.33 7.10
CA HIS A 249 -15.25 5.94 6.10
C HIS A 249 -13.87 6.57 6.39
N GLY A 250 -13.84 7.82 6.87
CA GLY A 250 -12.62 8.50 7.32
C GLY A 250 -12.04 7.87 8.58
N GLU A 251 -12.90 7.48 9.53
CA GLU A 251 -12.50 6.73 10.73
C GLU A 251 -11.90 5.38 10.37
N ALA A 252 -12.50 4.66 9.41
CA ALA A 252 -11.99 3.38 8.92
C ALA A 252 -10.59 3.51 8.29
N LEU A 253 -10.35 4.56 7.49
CA LEU A 253 -9.01 4.84 6.96
C LEU A 253 -8.01 5.05 8.09
N SER A 254 -8.35 5.88 9.08
CA SER A 254 -7.47 6.22 10.20
C SER A 254 -7.13 5.00 11.06
N ALA A 255 -8.13 4.18 11.39
CA ALA A 255 -7.96 2.93 12.13
C ALA A 255 -7.08 1.92 11.36
N THR A 256 -7.28 1.83 10.04
CA THR A 256 -6.49 0.94 9.17
C THR A 256 -5.04 1.41 9.05
N LEU A 257 -4.81 2.73 8.90
CA LEU A 257 -3.46 3.31 8.87
C LEU A 257 -2.71 3.02 10.18
N HIS A 258 -3.38 3.19 11.32
CA HIS A 258 -2.80 2.84 12.61
C HIS A 258 -2.43 1.36 12.67
N SER A 259 -3.31 0.47 12.19
CA SER A 259 -3.08 -0.99 12.17
C SER A 259 -1.87 -1.38 11.31
N VAL A 260 -1.66 -0.72 10.17
CA VAL A 260 -0.46 -0.89 9.34
C VAL A 260 0.82 -0.53 10.11
N TYR A 261 0.81 0.58 10.86
CA TYR A 261 1.98 0.95 11.67
C TYR A 261 2.25 -0.03 12.80
N LEU A 262 1.21 -0.52 13.48
CA LEU A 262 1.36 -1.53 14.52
C LEU A 262 1.92 -2.84 13.96
N ALA A 263 1.46 -3.27 12.78
CA ALA A 263 2.00 -4.44 12.10
C ALA A 263 3.48 -4.25 11.73
N HIS A 264 3.85 -3.09 11.17
CA HIS A 264 5.24 -2.78 10.85
C HIS A 264 6.13 -2.75 12.11
N GLN A 265 5.67 -2.12 13.19
CA GLN A 265 6.38 -2.10 14.47
C GLN A 265 6.60 -3.51 15.00
N GLY A 266 5.57 -4.36 15.00
CA GLY A 266 5.68 -5.75 15.47
C GLY A 266 6.66 -6.59 14.66
N ILE A 267 6.74 -6.36 13.35
CA ILE A 267 7.72 -7.01 12.47
C ILE A 267 9.14 -6.53 12.78
N CYS A 268 9.32 -5.22 12.96
CA CYS A 268 10.63 -4.67 13.32
C CYS A 268 11.09 -5.17 14.69
N ALA A 269 10.21 -5.20 15.69
CA ALA A 269 10.48 -5.78 17.01
C ALA A 269 10.98 -7.22 16.90
N ARG A 270 10.27 -8.05 16.12
CA ARG A 270 10.61 -9.46 15.85
C ARG A 270 11.99 -9.64 15.23
N PHE A 271 12.51 -8.66 14.51
CA PHE A 271 13.84 -8.69 13.87
C PHE A 271 14.87 -7.80 14.61
N ASP A 272 14.81 -7.81 15.94
CA ASP A 272 15.70 -7.10 16.87
C ASP A 272 15.66 -5.57 16.79
N GLY A 273 14.62 -4.99 16.17
CA GLY A 273 14.44 -3.55 16.05
C GLY A 273 14.15 -2.81 17.36
N ASP A 274 13.85 -3.53 18.45
CA ASP A 274 13.73 -2.98 19.80
C ASP A 274 15.09 -2.69 20.45
N HIS A 275 16.15 -3.33 19.96
CA HIS A 275 17.50 -3.22 20.52
C HIS A 275 18.47 -2.54 19.54
N ASN A 276 18.17 -2.59 18.24
CA ASN A 276 19.04 -2.04 17.20
C ASN A 276 18.42 -0.81 16.54
N PRO A 277 19.25 0.17 16.14
CA PRO A 277 18.77 1.32 15.41
C PRO A 277 18.25 0.95 14.03
N SER A 278 17.40 1.81 13.47
CA SER A 278 16.97 1.69 12.08
C SER A 278 18.18 1.66 11.14
N LEU A 279 18.13 0.84 10.08
CA LEU A 279 19.18 0.76 9.05
C LEU A 279 19.60 2.14 8.50
N ARG A 280 18.65 3.08 8.44
CA ARG A 280 18.89 4.45 8.01
C ARG A 280 19.61 5.30 9.05
N MET A 281 19.31 5.08 10.33
CA MET A 281 19.79 5.91 11.43
C MET A 281 21.00 5.29 12.14
N ALA A 282 21.40 4.07 11.81
CA ALA A 282 22.46 3.34 12.48
C ALA A 282 23.79 4.11 12.54
N GLN A 283 24.05 5.00 11.58
CA GLN A 283 25.25 5.86 11.54
C GLN A 283 25.09 7.18 12.33
N HIS A 284 23.87 7.57 12.70
CA HIS A 284 23.55 8.91 13.21
C HIS A 284 22.75 8.92 14.52
N SER A 285 22.26 7.77 14.97
CA SER A 285 21.43 7.66 16.17
C SER A 285 21.36 6.21 16.64
N ALA A 286 21.53 6.02 17.96
CA ALA A 286 21.34 4.73 18.63
C ALA A 286 19.87 4.42 18.97
N LEU A 287 18.91 5.29 18.62
CA LEU A 287 17.49 5.06 18.90
C LEU A 287 17.00 3.76 18.26
N PRO A 288 16.33 2.87 19.03
CA PRO A 288 15.73 1.66 18.50
C PRO A 288 14.82 1.91 17.30
N ALA A 289 14.86 1.02 16.31
CA ALA A 289 14.04 1.10 15.12
C ALA A 289 12.54 1.19 15.44
N THR A 290 12.06 0.46 16.44
CA THR A 290 10.65 0.51 16.88
C THR A 290 10.28 1.84 17.50
N THR A 291 11.18 2.48 18.25
CA THR A 291 10.97 3.83 18.79
C THR A 291 10.86 4.87 17.66
N ALA A 292 11.72 4.77 16.65
CA ALA A 292 11.64 5.62 15.46
C ALA A 292 10.30 5.40 14.71
N LEU A 293 9.86 4.15 14.58
CA LEU A 293 8.57 3.82 13.96
C LEU A 293 7.37 4.34 14.75
N VAL A 294 7.36 4.26 16.08
CA VAL A 294 6.29 4.84 16.92
C VAL A 294 6.18 6.35 16.70
N ARG A 295 7.31 7.05 16.59
CA ARG A 295 7.32 8.50 16.29
C ARG A 295 6.75 8.79 14.91
N LEU A 296 7.12 8.00 13.91
CA LEU A 296 6.59 8.12 12.55
C LEU A 296 5.10 7.80 12.49
N ALA A 297 4.65 6.73 13.15
CA ALA A 297 3.25 6.34 13.24
C ALA A 297 2.42 7.48 13.83
N ARG A 298 2.82 8.01 15.00
CA ARG A 298 2.14 9.14 15.64
C ARG A 298 2.13 10.39 14.76
N SER A 299 3.22 10.68 14.06
CA SER A 299 3.28 11.83 13.16
C SER A 299 2.33 11.68 11.95
N ARG A 300 2.11 10.46 11.48
CA ARG A 300 1.37 10.20 10.24
C ARG A 300 -0.11 9.95 10.49
N CYS A 301 -0.48 9.29 11.59
CA CYS A 301 -1.88 9.18 12.01
C CYS A 301 -2.46 10.57 12.31
N ARG A 302 -1.68 11.46 12.93
CA ARG A 302 -2.06 12.87 13.14
C ARG A 302 -2.33 13.67 11.86
N LEU A 303 -1.92 13.19 10.69
CA LEU A 303 -2.28 13.84 9.42
C LEU A 303 -3.76 13.67 9.08
N LEU A 304 -4.44 12.70 9.70
CA LEU A 304 -5.86 12.41 9.50
C LEU A 304 -6.73 12.86 10.69
N GLU A 305 -6.10 13.33 11.78
CA GLU A 305 -6.80 13.85 12.96
C GLU A 305 -7.27 15.30 12.73
N PRO A 306 -8.33 15.76 13.44
CA PRO A 306 -8.83 17.14 13.45
C PRO A 306 -7.77 18.19 13.80
#